data_AF-A0A9D8DCY0-F1
#
_entry.id   AF-A0A9D8DCY0-F1
#
_cell.length_a   1.000
_cell.length_b   1.000
_cell.length_c   1.000
_cell.angle_alpha   90.00
_cell.angle_beta   90.00
_cell.angle_gamma   90.00
#
_symmetry.space_group_name_H-M   'P 1'
#
loop_
_entity.id
_entity.type
_entity.pdbx_description
1 polymer ?
#
loop_
_entity_poly.entity_id
_entity_poly.type
_entity_poly.pdbx_seq_one_letter_code
_entity_poly.pdbx_strand_id
1 'polypeptide(L)' 'MSLRERVFCGEQGVSRAEELDGLDDGSTQIVALEGGEVIATCRLRSTGEEQKLERMAVEPGWRGAGAGRRLLAGA' A
#
# COMPACT_ATOMS: atom_id res chain seq x y z
N MET A 1 0.96 1.99 8.65
CA MET A 1 -0.17 1.04 8.81
C MET A 1 -1.55 1.70 8.67
N SER A 2 -1.77 2.91 9.21
CA SER A 2 -3.09 3.58 9.22
C SER A 2 -3.83 3.62 7.88
N LEU A 3 -3.14 3.91 6.77
CA LEU A 3 -3.77 3.94 5.44
C LEU A 3 -4.28 2.55 5.00
N ARG A 4 -3.44 1.51 5.13
CA ARG A 4 -3.80 0.13 4.77
C ARG A 4 -4.97 -0.38 5.59
N GLU A 5 -4.98 -0.11 6.90
CA GLU A 5 -6.08 -0.49 7.78
C GLU A 5 -7.40 0.20 7.40
N ARG A 6 -7.37 1.51 7.07
CA ARG A 6 -8.58 2.22 6.61
C ARG A 6 -9.12 1.67 5.31
N VAL A 7 -8.25 1.41 4.33
CA VAL A 7 -8.68 0.94 3.00
C VAL A 7 -9.05 -0.54 3.01
N PHE A 8 -8.14 -1.42 3.44
CA PHE A 8 -8.39 -2.87 3.39
C PHE A 8 -9.41 -3.29 4.44
N CYS A 9 -9.23 -2.91 5.71
CA CYS A 9 -10.13 -3.35 6.78
C CYS A 9 -11.42 -2.51 6.83
N GLY A 10 -11.28 -1.18 6.74
CA GLY A 10 -12.42 -0.27 6.88
C GLY A 10 -13.36 -0.28 5.68
N GLU A 11 -12.82 -0.18 4.46
CA GLU A 11 -13.64 -0.07 3.24
C GLU A 11 -13.87 -1.41 2.56
N GLN A 12 -12.83 -2.24 2.41
CA GLN A 12 -12.92 -3.49 1.65
C GLN A 12 -13.35 -4.68 2.51
N GLY A 13 -13.44 -4.52 3.84
CA GLY A 13 -13.85 -5.56 4.77
C GLY A 13 -12.85 -6.70 4.95
N VAL A 14 -11.59 -6.51 4.56
CA VAL A 14 -10.49 -7.46 4.80
C VAL A 14 -10.26 -7.57 6.30
N SER A 15 -10.17 -8.79 6.83
CA SER A 15 -9.90 -8.93 8.27
C SER A 15 -8.49 -8.42 8.61
N ARG A 16 -8.30 -7.95 9.84
CA ARG A 16 -6.96 -7.53 10.31
C ARG A 16 -5.91 -8.65 10.18
N ALA A 17 -6.33 -9.90 10.37
CA ALA A 17 -5.44 -11.05 10.26
C ALA A 17 -4.99 -11.30 8.80
N GLU A 18 -5.88 -11.10 7.83
CA GLU A 18 -5.53 -11.19 6.40
C GLU A 18 -4.69 -9.99 5.93
N GLU A 19 -4.88 -8.82 6.55
CA GLU A 19 -4.09 -7.64 6.24
C GLU A 19 -2.66 -7.72 6.79
N LEU A 20 -2.50 -8.27 8.00
CA LEU A 20 -1.22 -8.50 8.67
C LEU A 20 -0.72 -9.92 8.41
N ASP A 21 -0.38 -10.20 7.15
CA ASP A 21 0.06 -11.53 6.70
C ASP A 21 1.46 -11.96 7.15
N GLY A 22 2.16 -11.12 7.93
CA GLY A 22 3.50 -11.40 8.44
C GLY A 22 4.61 -11.26 7.40
N LEU A 23 4.33 -10.78 6.19
CA LEU A 23 5.31 -10.63 5.12
C LEU A 23 5.87 -9.20 4.99
N ASP A 24 5.45 -8.29 5.88
CA ASP A 24 5.83 -6.88 5.80
C ASP A 24 7.31 -6.64 6.07
N ASP A 25 7.93 -7.37 6.99
CA ASP A 25 9.35 -7.23 7.36
C ASP A 25 10.30 -7.64 6.22
N GLY A 26 9.86 -8.56 5.35
CA GLY A 26 10.62 -9.02 4.18
C GLY A 26 10.32 -8.25 2.90
N SER A 27 9.54 -7.17 2.98
CA SER A 27 9.08 -6.41 1.83
C SER A 27 9.57 -4.97 1.86
N THR A 28 9.90 -4.43 0.68
CA THR A 28 10.18 -3.00 0.52
C THR A 28 8.85 -2.23 0.54
N GLN A 29 8.68 -1.37 1.53
CA GLN A 29 7.47 -0.54 1.67
C GLN A 29 7.67 0.77 0.90
N ILE A 30 6.69 1.13 0.07
CA ILE A 30 6.70 2.36 -0.72
C ILE A 30 5.49 3.19 -0.33
N VAL A 31 5.70 4.49 -0.19
CA VAL A 31 4.66 5.45 0.17
C VAL A 31 4.73 6.67 -0.73
N ALA A 32 3.56 7.20 -1.11
CA ALA A 32 3.44 8.52 -1.69
C ALA A 32 3.01 9.49 -0.59
N LEU A 33 3.73 10.60 -0.49
CA LEU A 33 3.47 11.65 0.50
C LEU A 33 2.89 12.89 -0.18
N GLU A 34 1.98 13.56 0.51
CA GLU A 34 1.51 14.91 0.17
C GLU A 34 1.32 15.70 1.47
N GLY A 35 1.96 16.86 1.58
CA GLY A 35 1.90 17.67 2.79
C GLY A 35 2.39 16.96 4.08
N GLY A 36 3.24 15.94 3.94
CA GLY A 36 3.71 15.11 5.06
C GLY A 36 2.81 13.90 5.41
N GLU A 37 1.65 13.80 4.76
CA GLU A 37 0.69 12.70 4.97
C GLU A 37 0.87 11.60 3.92
N VAL A 38 0.68 10.33 4.32
CA VAL A 38 0.70 9.18 3.40
C VAL A 38 -0.63 9.10 2.66
N ILE A 39 -0.59 9.38 1.36
CA ILE A 39 -1.79 9.39 0.48
C ILE A 39 -1.93 8.11 -0.36
N ALA A 40 -0.85 7.35 -0.53
CA ALA A 40 -0.86 6.03 -1.15
C ALA A 40 0.28 5.18 -0.61
N THR A 41 0.13 3.85 -0.68
CA THR A 41 1.18 2.90 -0.31
C THR A 41 1.06 1.61 -1.11
N CYS A 42 2.18 0.92 -1.27
CA CYS A 42 2.26 -0.48 -1.70
C CYS A 42 3.49 -1.11 -1.05
N ARG A 43 3.65 -2.41 -1.23
CA ARG A 43 4.90 -3.09 -0.93
C ARG A 43 5.37 -3.90 -2.12
N LEU A 44 6.68 -4.02 -2.27
CA LEU A 44 7.34 -4.95 -3.17
C LEU A 44 7.93 -6.09 -2.34
N ARG A 45 7.56 -7.31 -2.67
CA ARG A 45 8.07 -8.51 -2.02
C ARG A 45 8.81 -9.37 -3.03
N SER A 46 10.05 -9.74 -2.71
CA SER A 46 10.77 -10.69 -3.56
C SER A 46 10.18 -12.08 -3.41
N THR A 47 9.94 -12.73 -4.54
CA THR A 47 9.56 -14.15 -4.61
C THR A 47 10.70 -15.03 -5.12
N GLY A 48 11.93 -14.50 -5.13
CA GLY A 48 13.10 -15.14 -5.72
C GLY A 48 13.34 -14.67 -7.15
N GLU A 49 12.48 -15.07 -8.08
CA GLU A 49 12.65 -14.77 -9.52
C GLU A 49 12.04 -13.42 -9.91
N GLU A 50 11.07 -12.92 -9.14
CA GLU A 50 10.32 -11.70 -9.45
C GLU A 50 10.12 -10.82 -8.21
N GLN A 51 9.71 -9.58 -8.46
CA GLN A 51 9.21 -8.68 -7.43
C GLN A 51 7.69 -8.62 -7.55
N LYS A 52 7.00 -9.03 -6.49
CA LYS A 52 5.55 -8.99 -6.44
C LYS A 52 5.10 -7.68 -5.80
N LEU A 53 4.32 -6.89 -6.55
CA LEU A 53 3.64 -5.72 -6.03
C LEU A 53 2.37 -6.12 -5.30
N GLU A 54 2.28 -5.74 -4.03
CA GLU A 54 1.19 -6.13 -3.14
C GLU A 54 0.73 -4.93 -2.30
N ARG A 55 -0.44 -5.06 -1.65
CA ARG A 55 -0.97 -4.09 -0.67
C ARG A 55 -1.07 -2.66 -1.21
N MET A 56 -1.38 -2.50 -2.50
CA MET A 56 -1.59 -1.18 -3.10
C MET A 56 -2.89 -0.56 -2.58
N ALA A 57 -2.77 0.56 -1.88
CA ALA A 57 -3.88 1.30 -1.32
C ALA A 57 -3.70 2.80 -1.58
N VAL A 58 -4.80 3.47 -1.91
CA VAL A 58 -4.86 4.93 -2.10
C VAL A 58 -5.95 5.47 -1.21
N GLU A 59 -5.62 6.54 -0.47
CA GLU A 59 -6.56 7.28 0.36
C GLU A 59 -7.77 7.71 -0.48
N PRO A 60 -9.02 7.43 -0.05
CA PRO A 60 -10.23 7.74 -0.81
C PRO A 60 -10.27 9.14 -1.44
N GLY A 61 -9.88 10.18 -0.69
CA GLY A 61 -9.86 11.56 -1.18
C GLY A 61 -8.83 11.86 -2.27
N TRP A 62 -7.85 10.97 -2.47
CA TRP A 62 -6.77 11.10 -3.46
C TRP A 62 -6.94 10.18 -4.66
N ARG A 63 -8.04 9.43 -4.73
CA ARG A 63 -8.36 8.60 -5.90
C ARG A 63 -8.68 9.49 -7.10
N GLY A 64 -8.25 9.06 -8.28
CA GLY A 64 -8.35 9.86 -9.50
C GLY A 64 -7.34 11.02 -9.60
N ALA A 65 -6.62 11.36 -8.52
CA ALA A 65 -5.61 12.44 -8.52
C ALA A 65 -4.19 11.97 -8.92
N GLY A 66 -4.04 10.74 -9.41
CA GLY A 66 -2.76 10.20 -9.86
C GLY A 66 -1.82 9.70 -8.75
N ALA A 67 -2.29 9.61 -7.50
CA ALA A 67 -1.49 9.13 -6.36
C ALA A 67 -0.90 7.72 -6.58
N GLY A 68 -1.70 6.79 -7.12
CA GLY A 68 -1.23 5.44 -7.45
C GLY A 68 -0.15 5.44 -8.54
N ARG A 69 -0.25 6.32 -9.55
CA ARG A 69 0.78 6.47 -10.58
C ARG A 69 2.08 7.01 -10.00
N ARG A 70 2.00 8.01 -9.09
CA ARG A 70 3.18 8.55 -8.40
C ARG A 70 3.87 7.46 -7.57
N LEU A 71 3.08 6.64 -6.87
CA LEU A 71 3.58 5.51 -6.10
C LEU A 71 4.34 4.50 -6.98
N LEU A 72 3.77 4.11 -8.12
CA LEU A 72 4.39 3.19 -9.07
C LEU A 72 5.64 3.76 -9.76
N ALA A 73 5.75 5.08 -9.90
CA ALA A 73 6.96 5.71 -10.43
C ALA A 73 8.15 5.66 -9.45
N GLY A 74 7.88 5.41 -8.16
CA GLY A 74 8.91 5.21 -7.13
C GLY A 74 9.12 3.74 -6.74
N ALA A 75 8.47 2.81 -7.44
CA ALA A 75 8.59 1.36 -7.26
C ALA A 75 9.58 0.77 -8.27
#